data_AF-A0A2A2LZT8-F1
#
_entry.id   AF-A0A2A2LZT8-F1
#
_cell.length_a   1.000
_cell.length_b   1.000
_cell.length_c   1.000
_cell.angle_alpha   90.00
_cell.angle_beta   90.00
_cell.angle_gamma   90.00
#
_symmetry.space_group_name_H-M   'P 1'
#
loop_
_entity.id
_entity.type
_entity.pdbx_description
1 polymer ?
#
loop_
_entity_poly.entity_id
_entity_poly.type
_entity_poly.pdbx_seq_one_letter_code
_entity_poly.pdbx_strand_id
1 'polypeptide(L)'
;MNSAYLYNIVDEINDELKQVNPLVLAALCVSSTYLACQLWNMHRDDIGIRRRVKNYVFNFIKSIPMVRKQIDTQLKEVKDELVKSLVYKDGPNEFITKLPEQGINPDELINLARVYDRMEGPRYLEGRVSGAVFSDESNTDEMTVYQEVFRRFAWSNPLWPKLFPGVRKMESEVIRMCCNLMNGDEESCGTMSTGGTMSIMLACLAHRNRALKRGVQFPEMVIPSTCHAAFTKAAEVFRIKAVKVPVNPQTYKVDLKKMRSAISSRTCMLVGSAPNFPYGTVDDIAAIGEIGVKYDIPVHVDACLGGFLLSFLETDYQWDFRVPGVASISADTHKYGLTPKGSSVVLYKNASYLHNQYFCDPDWQGGIYASSTLEGSRAGVNIALCWASLLFQGQDNYRRYAEDIVATTKKIREGYGICIL
;
A
#
# COMPACT_ATOMS: atom_id res chain seq x y z
N MET A 1 -7.76 -53.23 10.94
CA MET A 1 -6.89 -53.71 9.84
C MET A 1 -5.82 -54.60 10.44
N ASN A 2 -5.71 -55.84 9.95
CA ASN A 2 -4.90 -56.92 10.53
C ASN A 2 -3.40 -56.62 10.39
N SER A 3 -2.64 -56.64 11.49
CA SER A 3 -1.19 -56.35 11.45
C SER A 3 -0.42 -57.33 10.55
N ALA A 4 -0.87 -58.59 10.44
CA ALA A 4 -0.29 -59.60 9.56
C ALA A 4 -0.27 -59.21 8.06
N TYR A 5 -1.26 -58.42 7.61
CA TYR A 5 -1.32 -57.96 6.22
C TYR A 5 -0.30 -56.85 5.95
N LEU A 6 -0.04 -56.00 6.94
CA LEU A 6 1.01 -54.97 6.88
C LEU A 6 2.42 -55.58 6.89
N TYR A 7 2.63 -56.66 7.66
CA TYR A 7 3.92 -57.36 7.67
C TYR A 7 4.25 -58.01 6.33
N ASN A 8 3.30 -58.70 5.70
CA ASN A 8 3.51 -59.30 4.37
C ASN A 8 3.87 -58.25 3.30
N ILE A 9 3.22 -57.08 3.32
CA ILE A 9 3.53 -56.00 2.36
C ILE A 9 4.94 -55.45 2.59
N VAL A 10 5.36 -55.28 3.85
CA VAL A 10 6.69 -54.77 4.18
C VAL A 10 7.78 -55.76 3.77
N ASP A 11 7.55 -57.06 3.96
CA ASP A 11 8.50 -58.10 3.57
C ASP A 11 8.62 -58.23 2.05
N GLU A 12 7.50 -58.19 1.32
CA GLU A 12 7.50 -58.16 -0.16
C GLU A 12 8.26 -56.94 -0.71
N ILE A 13 8.01 -55.74 -0.16
CA ILE A 13 8.74 -54.52 -0.55
C ILE A 13 10.23 -54.65 -0.25
N ASN A 14 10.60 -55.19 0.92
CA ASN A 14 12.00 -55.38 1.28
C ASN A 14 12.71 -56.37 0.36
N ASP A 15 12.05 -57.46 -0.04
CA ASP A 15 12.61 -58.47 -0.94
C ASP A 15 12.80 -57.95 -2.38
N GLU A 16 11.91 -57.06 -2.85
CA GLU A 16 12.13 -56.33 -4.10
C GLU A 16 13.27 -55.31 -3.99
N LEU A 17 13.30 -54.52 -2.91
CA LEU A 17 14.30 -53.45 -2.73
C LEU A 17 15.72 -53.98 -2.49
N LYS A 18 15.88 -55.19 -1.92
CA LYS A 18 17.19 -55.88 -1.79
C LYS A 18 17.87 -56.10 -3.14
N GLN A 19 17.12 -56.15 -4.25
CA GLN A 19 17.66 -56.36 -5.59
C GLN A 19 18.24 -55.07 -6.21
N VAL A 20 17.98 -53.91 -5.60
CA VAL A 20 18.42 -52.60 -6.08
C VAL A 20 19.73 -52.21 -5.39
N ASN A 21 20.67 -51.62 -6.14
CA ASN A 21 21.90 -51.10 -5.56
C ASN A 21 21.58 -50.07 -4.45
N PRO A 22 22.10 -50.24 -3.22
CA PRO A 22 21.78 -49.35 -2.09
C PRO A 22 22.06 -47.86 -2.36
N LEU A 23 23.09 -47.53 -3.14
CA LEU A 23 23.40 -46.15 -3.51
C LEU A 23 22.35 -45.57 -4.47
N VAL A 24 21.84 -46.40 -5.40
CA VAL A 24 20.76 -46.00 -6.33
C VAL A 24 19.47 -45.79 -5.56
N LEU A 25 19.14 -46.68 -4.63
CA LEU A 25 17.95 -46.54 -3.78
C LEU A 25 18.01 -45.28 -2.92
N ALA A 26 19.16 -45.01 -2.29
CA ALA A 26 19.38 -43.78 -1.53
C ALA A 26 19.25 -42.52 -2.41
N ALA A 27 19.87 -42.53 -3.60
CA ALA A 27 19.79 -41.40 -4.54
C ALA A 27 18.36 -41.16 -5.04
N LEU A 28 17.60 -42.22 -5.33
CA LEU A 28 16.18 -42.11 -5.70
C LEU A 28 15.32 -41.56 -4.56
N CYS A 29 15.54 -42.01 -3.32
CA CYS A 29 14.82 -41.50 -2.16
C CYS A 29 15.12 -40.00 -1.91
N VAL A 30 16.39 -39.61 -1.97
CA VAL A 30 16.80 -38.20 -1.80
C VAL A 30 16.23 -37.32 -2.92
N SER A 31 16.37 -37.74 -4.19
CA SER A 31 15.90 -36.96 -5.34
C SER A 31 14.37 -36.85 -5.41
N SER A 32 13.64 -37.94 -5.15
CA SER A 32 12.17 -37.92 -5.10
C SER A 32 11.65 -37.07 -3.95
N THR A 33 12.26 -37.17 -2.76
CA THR A 33 11.93 -36.35 -1.60
C THR A 33 12.21 -34.87 -1.88
N TYR A 34 13.39 -34.56 -2.44
CA TYR A 34 13.75 -33.20 -2.85
C TYR A 34 12.74 -32.64 -3.87
N LEU A 35 12.40 -33.41 -4.91
CA LEU A 35 11.41 -33.01 -5.91
C LEU A 35 10.03 -32.78 -5.28
N ALA A 36 9.58 -33.66 -4.39
CA ALA A 36 8.33 -33.51 -3.67
C ALA A 36 8.31 -32.23 -2.81
N CYS A 37 9.39 -31.95 -2.07
CA CYS A 37 9.54 -30.72 -1.30
C CYS A 37 9.55 -29.48 -2.20
N GLN A 38 10.24 -29.51 -3.34
CA GLN A 38 10.25 -28.41 -4.30
C GLN A 38 8.86 -28.14 -4.87
N LEU A 39 8.15 -29.18 -5.32
CA LEU A 39 6.78 -29.05 -5.81
C LEU A 39 5.83 -28.53 -4.73
N TRP A 40 5.97 -29.01 -3.49
CA TRP A 40 5.19 -28.53 -2.36
C TRP A 40 5.44 -27.04 -2.07
N ASN A 41 6.70 -26.62 -2.08
CA ASN A 41 7.07 -25.22 -1.90
C ASN A 41 6.58 -24.35 -3.06
N MET A 42 6.70 -24.81 -4.32
CA MET A 42 6.17 -24.14 -5.50
C MET A 42 4.64 -24.02 -5.49
N HIS A 43 3.94 -24.94 -4.84
CA HIS A 43 2.49 -24.85 -4.65
C HIS A 43 2.13 -23.75 -3.63
N ARG A 44 2.98 -23.57 -2.62
CA ARG A 44 2.76 -22.68 -1.48
C ARG A 44 3.32 -21.27 -1.70
N ASP A 45 4.27 -21.07 -2.58
CA ASP A 45 4.82 -19.75 -2.88
C ASP A 45 3.76 -18.75 -3.37
N ASP A 46 4.17 -17.50 -3.54
CA ASP A 46 3.34 -16.36 -3.93
C ASP A 46 2.76 -16.49 -5.35
N ILE A 47 3.38 -17.30 -6.22
CA ILE A 47 2.98 -17.49 -7.62
C ILE A 47 2.03 -18.70 -7.75
N GLY A 48 2.39 -19.82 -7.13
CA GLY A 48 1.73 -21.12 -7.22
C GLY A 48 2.00 -21.86 -8.53
N ILE A 49 1.94 -23.20 -8.50
CA ILE A 49 2.15 -24.08 -9.67
C ILE A 49 1.23 -23.71 -10.84
N ARG A 50 -0.06 -23.46 -10.58
CA ARG A 50 -1.04 -23.17 -11.66
C ARG A 50 -0.65 -21.92 -12.46
N ARG A 51 -0.20 -20.86 -11.79
CA ARG A 51 0.22 -19.63 -12.45
C ARG A 51 1.56 -19.82 -13.16
N ARG A 52 2.48 -20.61 -12.61
CA ARG A 52 3.73 -20.98 -13.29
C ARG A 52 3.46 -21.73 -14.60
N VAL A 53 2.58 -22.73 -14.58
CA VAL A 53 2.16 -23.46 -15.79
C VAL A 53 1.47 -22.51 -16.77
N LYS A 54 0.53 -21.68 -16.30
CA LYS A 54 -0.14 -20.69 -17.15
C LYS A 54 0.85 -19.72 -17.79
N ASN A 55 1.82 -19.22 -17.04
CA ASN A 55 2.87 -18.32 -17.53
C ASN A 55 3.78 -19.03 -18.53
N TYR A 56 4.15 -20.29 -18.28
CA TYR A 56 4.95 -21.09 -19.21
C TYR A 56 4.21 -21.28 -20.54
N VAL A 57 2.96 -21.74 -20.49
CA VAL A 57 2.11 -21.90 -21.68
C VAL A 57 1.91 -20.57 -22.39
N PHE A 58 1.66 -19.49 -21.66
CA PHE A 58 1.49 -18.16 -22.23
C PHE A 58 2.77 -17.65 -22.90
N ASN A 59 3.94 -17.86 -22.28
CA ASN A 59 5.23 -17.49 -22.86
C ASN A 59 5.57 -18.34 -24.08
N PHE A 60 5.20 -19.62 -24.09
CA PHE A 60 5.32 -20.48 -25.26
C PHE A 60 4.41 -20.02 -26.41
N ILE A 61 3.15 -19.67 -26.11
CA ILE A 61 2.24 -19.10 -27.13
C ILE A 61 2.78 -17.76 -27.65
N LYS A 62 3.33 -16.92 -26.77
CA LYS A 62 3.97 -15.65 -27.13
C LYS A 62 5.20 -15.80 -28.03
N SER A 63 5.92 -16.92 -27.98
CA SER A 63 7.10 -17.13 -28.83
C SER A 63 6.74 -17.53 -30.26
N ILE A 64 5.48 -17.93 -30.53
CA ILE A 64 5.00 -18.21 -31.88
C ILE A 64 5.06 -16.92 -32.71
N PRO A 65 5.77 -16.90 -33.86
CA PRO A 65 6.04 -15.67 -34.62
C PRO A 65 4.79 -14.86 -34.97
N MET A 66 3.69 -15.53 -35.34
CA MET A 66 2.42 -14.87 -35.69
C MET A 66 1.76 -14.19 -34.49
N VAL A 67 1.77 -14.86 -33.33
CA VAL A 67 1.23 -14.32 -32.08
C VAL A 67 2.09 -13.18 -31.56
N ARG A 68 3.43 -13.34 -31.61
CA ARG A 68 4.38 -12.30 -31.25
C ARG A 68 4.13 -11.03 -32.06
N LYS A 69 3.97 -11.16 -33.39
CA LYS A 69 3.66 -10.04 -34.27
C LYS A 69 2.36 -9.33 -33.87
N GLN A 70 1.29 -10.07 -33.55
CA GLN A 70 0.03 -9.49 -33.07
C GLN A 70 0.18 -8.77 -31.72
N ILE A 71 0.91 -9.37 -30.78
CA ILE A 71 1.18 -8.76 -29.47
C ILE A 71 2.02 -7.49 -29.62
N ASP A 72 3.05 -7.51 -30.47
CA ASP A 72 3.89 -6.34 -30.75
C ASP A 72 3.06 -5.22 -31.41
N THR A 73 2.10 -5.57 -32.29
CA THR A 73 1.13 -4.59 -32.83
C THR A 73 0.26 -3.99 -31.73
N GLN A 74 -0.35 -4.80 -30.87
CA GLN A 74 -1.18 -4.32 -29.76
C GLN A 74 -0.37 -3.50 -28.74
N LEU A 75 0.84 -3.94 -28.40
CA LEU A 75 1.73 -3.18 -27.52
C LEU A 75 2.14 -1.85 -28.14
N LYS A 76 2.36 -1.81 -29.45
CA LYS A 76 2.60 -0.56 -30.17
C LYS A 76 1.37 0.33 -30.14
N GLU A 77 0.18 -0.19 -30.40
CA GLU A 77 -1.09 0.57 -30.30
C GLU A 77 -1.29 1.15 -28.90
N VAL A 78 -1.15 0.34 -27.86
CA VAL A 78 -1.24 0.78 -26.45
C VAL A 78 -0.15 1.80 -26.14
N LYS A 79 1.08 1.59 -26.62
CA LYS A 79 2.17 2.56 -26.44
C LYS A 79 1.84 3.88 -27.14
N ASP A 80 1.39 3.84 -28.38
CA ASP A 80 1.08 5.03 -29.17
C ASP A 80 -0.13 5.78 -28.57
N GLU A 81 -1.13 5.07 -28.06
CA GLU A 81 -2.26 5.64 -27.32
C GLU A 81 -1.81 6.24 -25.99
N LEU A 82 -0.94 5.54 -25.24
CA LEU A 82 -0.36 6.06 -24.00
C LEU A 82 0.43 7.34 -24.28
N VAL A 83 1.30 7.35 -25.31
CA VAL A 83 2.04 8.54 -25.73
C VAL A 83 1.08 9.66 -26.11
N LYS A 84 0.04 9.40 -26.90
CA LYS A 84 -0.98 10.42 -27.23
C LYS A 84 -1.73 10.94 -26.00
N SER A 85 -1.95 10.10 -25.00
CA SER A 85 -2.64 10.49 -23.76
C SER A 85 -1.75 11.27 -22.79
N LEU A 86 -0.42 11.05 -22.84
CA LEU A 86 0.56 11.68 -21.96
C LEU A 86 1.16 12.95 -22.58
N VAL A 87 1.32 12.99 -23.90
CA VAL A 87 1.83 14.15 -24.63
C VAL A 87 0.69 15.14 -24.79
N TYR A 88 0.58 16.05 -23.83
CA TYR A 88 -0.12 17.31 -24.04
C TYR A 88 0.70 18.18 -25.00
N LYS A 89 0.12 19.28 -25.51
CA LYS A 89 0.92 20.23 -26.30
C LYS A 89 1.97 20.83 -25.36
N ASP A 90 3.21 20.32 -25.37
CA ASP A 90 4.35 20.77 -24.57
C ASP A 90 4.80 22.22 -24.88
N GLY A 91 3.94 23.00 -25.52
CA GLY A 91 4.21 24.34 -26.03
C GLY A 91 5.20 24.33 -27.20
N PRO A 92 5.64 25.52 -27.63
CA PRO A 92 6.64 25.69 -28.68
C PRO A 92 8.09 25.45 -28.20
N ASN A 93 8.32 25.12 -26.92
CA ASN A 93 9.65 25.07 -26.34
C ASN A 93 10.28 23.69 -26.57
N GLU A 94 11.50 23.66 -27.10
CA GLU A 94 12.28 22.43 -27.22
C GLU A 94 12.58 21.85 -25.82
N PHE A 95 12.54 20.51 -25.71
CA PHE A 95 12.93 19.83 -24.49
C PHE A 95 14.40 20.14 -24.14
N ILE A 96 14.65 20.51 -22.88
CA ILE A 96 16.01 20.59 -22.35
C ILE A 96 16.54 19.16 -22.21
N THR A 97 17.37 18.73 -23.17
CA THR A 97 17.87 17.35 -23.26
C THR A 97 19.28 17.16 -22.69
N LYS A 98 19.94 18.26 -22.32
CA LYS A 98 21.28 18.27 -21.73
C LYS A 98 21.35 19.25 -20.57
N LEU A 99 22.20 18.96 -19.59
CA LEU A 99 22.57 19.93 -18.57
C LEU A 99 23.30 21.10 -19.24
N PRO A 100 22.97 22.37 -18.93
CA PRO A 100 23.65 23.50 -19.54
C PRO A 100 25.10 23.58 -19.07
N GLU A 101 26.02 24.02 -19.93
CA GLU A 101 27.44 24.17 -19.61
C GLU A 101 27.70 25.24 -18.54
N GLN A 102 26.83 26.26 -18.50
CA GLN A 102 26.84 27.32 -17.50
C GLN A 102 25.49 27.37 -16.78
N GLY A 103 25.50 27.78 -15.52
CA GLY A 103 24.27 27.96 -14.75
C GLY A 103 23.37 29.01 -15.38
N ILE A 104 22.08 28.68 -15.51
CA ILE A 104 21.05 29.62 -16.00
C ILE A 104 20.87 30.73 -14.96
N ASN A 105 20.64 31.96 -15.43
CA ASN A 105 20.37 33.09 -14.55
C ASN A 105 19.10 32.83 -13.69
N PRO A 106 19.07 33.23 -12.40
CA PRO A 106 17.90 33.00 -11.54
C PRO A 106 16.57 33.54 -12.09
N ASP A 107 16.55 34.76 -12.65
CA ASP A 107 15.32 35.36 -13.17
C ASP A 107 14.81 34.62 -14.41
N GLU A 108 15.75 34.19 -15.26
CA GLU A 108 15.45 33.35 -16.43
C GLU A 108 14.86 32.00 -16.01
N LEU A 109 15.44 31.37 -14.99
CA LEU A 109 14.96 30.09 -14.47
C LEU A 109 13.58 30.22 -13.80
N ILE A 110 13.34 31.29 -13.06
CA ILE A 110 12.01 31.60 -12.48
C ILE A 110 10.99 31.83 -13.60
N ASN A 111 11.36 32.55 -14.65
CA ASN A 111 10.48 32.75 -15.80
C ASN A 111 10.20 31.44 -16.54
N LEU A 112 11.19 30.57 -16.70
CA LEU A 112 11.00 29.25 -17.28
C LEU A 112 10.03 28.40 -16.44
N ALA A 113 10.18 28.40 -15.11
CA ALA A 113 9.24 27.72 -14.21
C ALA A 113 7.82 28.27 -14.34
N ARG A 114 7.64 29.60 -14.45
CA ARG A 114 6.33 30.24 -14.70
C ARG A 114 5.72 29.84 -16.05
N VAL A 115 6.55 29.62 -17.07
CA VAL A 115 6.06 29.11 -18.38
C VAL A 115 5.52 27.70 -18.22
N TYR A 116 6.21 26.83 -17.49
CA TYR A 116 5.76 25.45 -17.23
C TYR A 116 4.51 25.38 -16.35
N ASP A 117 4.45 26.23 -15.32
CA ASP A 117 3.28 26.35 -14.43
C ASP A 117 2.01 26.81 -15.18
N ARG A 118 2.16 27.59 -16.25
CA ARG A 118 1.06 28.06 -17.10
C ARG A 118 0.70 27.12 -18.24
N MET A 119 1.32 25.94 -18.33
CA MET A 119 0.95 24.96 -19.36
C MET A 119 -0.49 24.50 -19.14
N GLU A 120 -1.27 24.49 -20.22
CA GLU A 120 -2.69 24.11 -20.14
C GLU A 120 -2.82 22.63 -19.78
N GLY A 121 -3.53 22.36 -18.69
CA GLY A 121 -3.94 21.02 -18.29
C GLY A 121 -5.44 20.97 -17.93
N PRO A 122 -5.93 19.81 -17.44
CA PRO A 122 -7.28 19.71 -16.91
C PRO A 122 -7.54 20.78 -15.85
N ARG A 123 -8.68 21.48 -15.95
CA ARG A 123 -9.04 22.65 -15.11
C ARG A 123 -9.44 22.25 -13.70
N TYR A 124 -8.48 21.80 -12.90
CA TYR A 124 -8.70 21.28 -11.54
C TYR A 124 -9.20 22.35 -10.57
N LEU A 125 -8.74 23.60 -10.68
CA LEU A 125 -9.23 24.74 -9.89
C LEU A 125 -10.69 25.09 -10.17
N GLU A 126 -11.24 24.69 -11.33
CA GLU A 126 -12.67 24.86 -11.63
C GLU A 126 -13.53 23.68 -11.13
N GLY A 127 -12.97 22.76 -10.34
CA GLY A 127 -13.70 21.59 -9.84
C GLY A 127 -14.06 20.55 -10.91
N ARG A 128 -13.38 20.57 -12.07
CA ARG A 128 -13.65 19.65 -13.21
C ARG A 128 -12.83 18.36 -13.20
N VAL A 129 -12.02 18.15 -12.16
CA VAL A 129 -11.13 17.00 -12.04
C VAL A 129 -11.53 16.22 -10.79
N SER A 130 -11.80 14.92 -10.95
CA SER A 130 -12.13 14.05 -9.83
C SER A 130 -10.88 13.73 -9.00
N GLY A 131 -10.93 14.00 -7.70
CA GLY A 131 -9.80 13.79 -6.80
C GLY A 131 -8.59 14.63 -7.24
N ALA A 132 -7.43 13.98 -7.39
CA ALA A 132 -6.14 14.59 -7.76
C ALA A 132 -5.63 15.69 -6.81
N VAL A 133 -6.33 16.82 -6.74
CA VAL A 133 -6.05 17.99 -5.92
C VAL A 133 -7.18 18.14 -4.90
N PHE A 134 -6.83 18.14 -3.61
CA PHE A 134 -7.80 18.09 -2.51
C PHE A 134 -7.93 19.41 -1.76
N SER A 135 -6.99 20.33 -1.94
CA SER A 135 -7.01 21.69 -1.41
C SER A 135 -6.85 22.68 -2.56
N ASP A 136 -7.25 23.92 -2.37
CA ASP A 136 -6.91 25.01 -3.29
C ASP A 136 -5.75 25.85 -2.77
N GLU A 137 -5.14 26.61 -3.67
CA GLU A 137 -4.04 27.56 -3.37
C GLU A 137 -4.57 28.98 -3.17
N SER A 138 -5.89 29.15 -2.98
CA SER A 138 -6.51 30.48 -2.91
C SER A 138 -6.32 31.16 -1.56
N ASN A 139 -6.05 30.37 -0.50
CA ASN A 139 -5.81 30.90 0.84
C ASN A 139 -4.39 31.50 0.94
N THR A 140 -4.31 32.84 0.89
CA THR A 140 -3.04 33.58 0.93
C THR A 140 -2.28 33.41 2.24
N ASP A 141 -2.99 33.25 3.36
CA ASP A 141 -2.36 33.06 4.68
C ASP A 141 -1.73 31.68 4.78
N GLU A 142 -2.43 30.65 4.30
CA GLU A 142 -1.92 29.28 4.21
C GLU A 142 -0.68 29.20 3.32
N MET A 143 -0.73 29.83 2.14
CA MET A 143 0.41 29.87 1.22
C MET A 143 1.60 30.62 1.81
N THR A 144 1.37 31.70 2.56
CA THR A 144 2.44 32.43 3.27
C THR A 144 3.13 31.54 4.30
N VAL A 145 2.36 30.76 5.07
CA VAL A 145 2.92 29.78 6.00
C VAL A 145 3.73 28.72 5.26
N TYR A 146 3.19 28.14 4.18
CA TYR A 146 3.88 27.09 3.43
C TYR A 146 5.17 27.56 2.78
N GLN A 147 5.21 28.76 2.20
CA GLN A 147 6.43 29.32 1.63
C GLN A 147 7.52 29.49 2.69
N GLU A 148 7.19 29.98 3.88
CA GLU A 148 8.15 30.17 4.96
C GLU A 148 8.63 28.83 5.55
N VAL A 149 7.72 27.88 5.75
CA VAL A 149 8.06 26.52 6.20
C VAL A 149 8.94 25.83 5.16
N PHE A 150 8.59 25.89 3.88
CA PHE A 150 9.39 25.32 2.80
C PHE A 150 10.81 25.88 2.83
N ARG A 151 10.94 27.22 2.86
CA ARG A 151 12.23 27.90 2.91
C ARG A 151 13.10 27.46 4.09
N ARG A 152 12.50 27.25 5.27
CA ARG A 152 13.23 26.84 6.49
C ARG A 152 13.66 25.38 6.49
N PHE A 153 12.86 24.49 5.88
CA PHE A 153 13.05 23.04 6.00
C PHE A 153 13.46 22.34 4.70
N ALA A 154 13.66 23.07 3.60
CA ALA A 154 14.04 22.53 2.28
C ALA A 154 15.22 21.53 2.34
N TRP A 155 16.21 21.77 3.20
CA TRP A 155 17.43 20.96 3.32
C TRP A 155 17.40 19.94 4.46
N SER A 156 16.28 19.85 5.17
CA SER A 156 16.17 18.95 6.32
C SER A 156 16.05 17.49 5.88
N ASN A 157 16.79 16.61 6.54
CA ASN A 157 16.78 15.17 6.26
C ASN A 157 16.60 14.38 7.58
N PRO A 158 15.45 13.75 7.83
CA PRO A 158 15.15 13.07 9.09
C PRO A 158 16.01 11.81 9.32
N LEU A 159 16.81 11.37 8.34
CA LEU A 159 17.88 10.37 8.54
C LEU A 159 18.89 10.83 9.61
N TRP A 160 19.05 12.14 9.79
CA TRP A 160 19.97 12.76 10.75
C TRP A 160 19.18 13.45 11.87
N PRO A 161 18.49 12.72 12.76
CA PRO A 161 17.59 13.31 13.75
C PRO A 161 18.30 14.21 14.78
N LYS A 162 19.61 14.01 14.99
CA LYS A 162 20.45 14.88 15.83
C LYS A 162 20.74 16.23 15.16
N LEU A 163 20.87 16.25 13.83
CA LEU A 163 21.10 17.47 13.05
C LEU A 163 19.79 18.23 12.80
N PHE A 164 18.67 17.49 12.64
CA PHE A 164 17.35 18.07 12.38
C PHE A 164 16.32 17.69 13.47
N PRO A 165 16.55 18.06 14.75
CA PRO A 165 15.66 17.67 15.84
C PRO A 165 14.26 18.28 15.71
N GLY A 166 14.15 19.45 15.06
CA GLY A 166 12.86 20.11 14.79
C GLY A 166 11.95 19.26 13.90
N VAL A 167 12.48 18.74 12.78
CA VAL A 167 11.71 17.86 11.88
C VAL A 167 11.37 16.54 12.55
N ARG A 168 12.30 15.97 13.32
CA ARG A 168 12.01 14.78 14.15
C ARG A 168 10.86 15.03 15.12
N LYS A 169 10.79 16.22 15.73
CA LYS A 169 9.68 16.64 16.60
C LYS A 169 8.37 16.73 15.83
N MET A 170 8.36 17.44 14.71
CA MET A 170 7.18 17.60 13.85
C MET A 170 6.63 16.25 13.39
N GLU A 171 7.48 15.31 12.97
CA GLU A 171 7.06 13.96 12.55
C GLU A 171 6.33 13.22 13.69
N SER A 172 6.85 13.28 14.92
CA SER A 172 6.20 12.64 16.07
C SER A 172 4.87 13.29 16.43
N GLU A 173 4.76 14.61 16.30
CA GLU A 173 3.51 15.33 16.55
C GLU A 173 2.46 14.97 15.49
N VAL A 174 2.83 14.91 14.21
CA VAL A 174 1.94 14.44 13.13
C VAL A 174 1.45 13.03 13.43
N ILE A 175 2.35 12.10 13.75
CA ILE A 175 1.98 10.71 14.06
C ILE A 175 1.00 10.66 15.25
N ARG A 176 1.29 11.37 16.35
CA ARG A 176 0.42 11.38 17.53
C ARG A 176 -0.92 12.05 17.27
N MET A 177 -0.97 13.16 16.53
CA MET A 177 -2.22 13.79 16.10
C MET A 177 -3.09 12.80 15.31
N CYS A 178 -2.48 12.06 14.37
CA CYS A 178 -3.20 11.06 13.58
C CYS A 178 -3.62 9.84 14.43
N CYS A 179 -2.78 9.36 15.35
CA CYS A 179 -3.19 8.32 16.30
C CYS A 179 -4.45 8.73 17.07
N ASN A 180 -4.44 9.93 17.66
CA ASN A 180 -5.57 10.44 18.44
C ASN A 180 -6.82 10.63 17.59
N LEU A 181 -6.67 11.17 16.36
CA LEU A 181 -7.76 11.38 15.42
C LEU A 181 -8.43 10.05 14.99
N MET A 182 -7.69 8.94 15.04
CA MET A 182 -8.15 7.59 14.70
C MET A 182 -8.38 6.75 15.98
N ASN A 183 -8.60 7.42 17.11
CA ASN A 183 -8.95 6.84 18.40
C ASN A 183 -7.94 5.78 18.90
N GLY A 184 -6.66 5.99 18.59
CA GLY A 184 -5.56 5.24 19.17
C GLY A 184 -5.34 5.61 20.64
N ASP A 185 -4.86 4.64 21.42
CA ASP A 185 -4.49 4.82 22.83
C ASP A 185 -3.04 5.29 22.98
N GLU A 186 -2.52 5.32 24.20
CA GLU A 186 -1.14 5.73 24.48
C GLU A 186 -0.10 4.82 23.81
N GLU A 187 -0.41 3.53 23.62
CA GLU A 187 0.48 2.56 22.97
C GLU A 187 0.52 2.73 21.46
N SER A 188 -0.54 3.29 20.87
CA SER A 188 -0.61 3.52 19.43
C SER A 188 0.55 4.39 18.94
N CYS A 189 1.13 4.00 17.82
CA CYS A 189 2.35 4.57 17.26
C CYS A 189 2.35 4.47 15.74
N GLY A 190 3.39 4.95 15.07
CA GLY A 190 3.44 4.90 13.61
C GLY A 190 4.65 5.60 13.03
N THR A 191 4.63 5.77 11.71
CA THR A 191 5.61 6.53 10.94
C THR A 191 4.93 7.33 9.85
N MET A 192 5.49 8.49 9.50
CA MET A 192 5.11 9.14 8.24
C MET A 192 5.73 8.38 7.06
N SER A 193 5.04 8.40 5.93
CA SER A 193 5.50 7.85 4.66
C SER A 193 5.34 8.90 3.55
N THR A 194 5.90 8.62 2.36
CA THR A 194 5.81 9.52 1.20
C THR A 194 4.45 9.50 0.50
N GLY A 195 3.53 8.63 0.93
CA GLY A 195 2.18 8.53 0.39
C GLY A 195 1.50 7.20 0.70
N GLY A 196 0.20 7.08 0.41
CA GLY A 196 -0.58 5.91 0.79
C GLY A 196 -0.07 4.57 0.28
N THR A 197 0.54 4.54 -0.91
CA THR A 197 1.21 3.33 -1.41
C THR A 197 2.32 2.86 -0.47
N MET A 198 3.15 3.78 0.02
CA MET A 198 4.23 3.44 0.95
C MET A 198 3.70 3.05 2.33
N SER A 199 2.64 3.72 2.82
CA SER A 199 1.96 3.32 4.05
C SER A 199 1.42 1.88 3.99
N ILE A 200 0.75 1.52 2.90
CA ILE A 200 0.25 0.15 2.65
C ILE A 200 1.41 -0.84 2.56
N MET A 201 2.47 -0.51 1.81
CA MET A 201 3.64 -1.38 1.67
C MET A 201 4.32 -1.65 3.02
N LEU A 202 4.48 -0.62 3.85
CA LEU A 202 5.06 -0.76 5.20
C LEU A 202 4.19 -1.65 6.11
N ALA A 203 2.87 -1.50 6.09
CA ALA A 203 1.97 -2.37 6.82
C ALA A 203 2.05 -3.84 6.35
N CYS A 204 2.06 -4.07 5.03
CA CYS A 204 2.26 -5.41 4.47
C CYS A 204 3.61 -6.02 4.88
N LEU A 205 4.68 -5.23 4.85
CA LEU A 205 6.01 -5.66 5.29
C LEU A 205 6.01 -6.04 6.77
N ALA A 206 5.43 -5.20 7.63
CA ALA A 206 5.35 -5.43 9.07
C ALA A 206 4.62 -6.74 9.40
N HIS A 207 3.43 -6.94 8.82
CA HIS A 207 2.62 -8.13 9.10
C HIS A 207 3.23 -9.40 8.49
N ARG A 208 3.86 -9.30 7.32
CA ARG A 208 4.67 -10.39 6.74
C ARG A 208 5.81 -10.77 7.67
N ASN A 209 6.61 -9.80 8.13
CA ASN A 209 7.76 -10.05 8.99
C ASN A 209 7.34 -10.63 10.34
N ARG A 210 6.20 -10.19 10.90
CA ARG A 210 5.58 -10.81 12.08
C ARG A 210 5.25 -12.29 11.80
N ALA A 211 4.65 -12.61 10.66
CA ALA A 211 4.31 -13.99 10.30
C ALA A 211 5.56 -14.87 10.08
N LEU A 212 6.60 -14.32 9.43
CA LEU A 212 7.89 -15.01 9.26
C LEU A 212 8.51 -15.37 10.63
N LYS A 213 8.51 -14.42 11.58
CA LYS A 213 8.99 -14.67 12.96
C LYS A 213 8.19 -15.75 13.70
N ARG A 214 6.93 -15.98 13.31
CA ARG A 214 6.07 -17.06 13.82
C ARG A 214 6.22 -18.38 13.04
N GLY A 215 7.15 -18.48 12.09
CA GLY A 215 7.41 -19.68 11.31
C GLY A 215 6.57 -19.84 10.03
N VAL A 216 5.79 -18.83 9.63
CA VAL A 216 5.03 -18.86 8.37
C VAL A 216 5.96 -18.57 7.20
N GLN A 217 6.52 -19.60 6.56
CA GLN A 217 7.48 -19.43 5.47
C GLN A 217 6.92 -18.78 4.19
N PHE A 218 5.64 -19.01 3.89
CA PHE A 218 4.97 -18.48 2.68
C PHE A 218 3.70 -17.70 3.06
N PRO A 219 3.85 -16.45 3.51
CA PRO A 219 2.72 -15.63 3.97
C PRO A 219 1.69 -15.35 2.88
N GLU A 220 0.42 -15.32 3.26
CA GLU A 220 -0.70 -14.92 2.42
C GLU A 220 -1.42 -13.72 3.05
N MET A 221 -1.96 -12.81 2.25
CA MET A 221 -2.88 -11.77 2.74
C MET A 221 -4.25 -11.94 2.11
N VAL A 222 -5.30 -11.75 2.91
CA VAL A 222 -6.68 -11.84 2.44
C VAL A 222 -7.22 -10.43 2.26
N ILE A 223 -7.55 -10.08 1.02
CA ILE A 223 -7.88 -8.69 0.63
C ILE A 223 -9.18 -8.64 -0.19
N PRO A 224 -10.04 -7.62 -0.03
CA PRO A 224 -11.17 -7.40 -0.90
C PRO A 224 -10.73 -7.17 -2.36
N SER A 225 -11.55 -7.53 -3.34
CA SER A 225 -11.27 -7.26 -4.76
C SER A 225 -11.20 -5.76 -5.09
N THR A 226 -11.80 -4.93 -4.24
CA THR A 226 -11.84 -3.46 -4.31
C THR A 226 -10.69 -2.77 -3.59
N CYS A 227 -9.80 -3.51 -2.90
CA CYS A 227 -8.66 -2.92 -2.22
C CYS A 227 -7.73 -2.17 -3.20
N HIS A 228 -6.95 -1.21 -2.68
CA HIS A 228 -6.05 -0.43 -3.50
C HIS A 228 -4.98 -1.31 -4.19
N ALA A 229 -4.58 -0.95 -5.42
CA ALA A 229 -3.58 -1.70 -6.19
C ALA A 229 -2.21 -1.81 -5.49
N ALA A 230 -1.94 -0.94 -4.51
CA ALA A 230 -0.74 -1.00 -3.66
C ALA A 230 -0.62 -2.33 -2.88
N PHE A 231 -1.73 -2.99 -2.50
CA PHE A 231 -1.64 -4.32 -1.87
C PHE A 231 -1.08 -5.33 -2.85
N THR A 232 -1.57 -5.37 -4.10
CA THR A 232 -1.02 -6.28 -5.11
C THR A 232 0.44 -5.96 -5.46
N LYS A 233 0.82 -4.68 -5.44
CA LYS A 233 2.22 -4.25 -5.59
C LYS A 233 3.09 -4.74 -4.43
N ALA A 234 2.62 -4.60 -3.19
CA ALA A 234 3.31 -5.10 -2.00
C ALA A 234 3.45 -6.63 -2.03
N ALA A 235 2.43 -7.35 -2.50
CA ALA A 235 2.49 -8.80 -2.71
C ALA A 235 3.63 -9.21 -3.65
N GLU A 236 3.79 -8.51 -4.77
CA GLU A 236 4.86 -8.77 -5.73
C GLU A 236 6.23 -8.44 -5.15
N VAL A 237 6.38 -7.26 -4.54
CA VAL A 237 7.67 -6.80 -3.99
C VAL A 237 8.12 -7.67 -2.82
N PHE A 238 7.21 -8.02 -1.91
CA PHE A 238 7.55 -8.76 -0.67
C PHE A 238 7.26 -10.26 -0.74
N ARG A 239 6.84 -10.78 -1.91
CA ARG A 239 6.49 -12.20 -2.10
C ARG A 239 5.45 -12.68 -1.08
N ILE A 240 4.33 -11.95 -1.01
CA ILE A 240 3.14 -12.31 -0.24
C ILE A 240 2.08 -12.78 -1.23
N LYS A 241 1.46 -13.93 -0.98
CA LYS A 241 0.35 -14.36 -1.84
C LYS A 241 -0.89 -13.52 -1.56
N ALA A 242 -1.38 -12.80 -2.56
CA ALA A 242 -2.63 -12.03 -2.47
C ALA A 242 -3.85 -12.93 -2.74
N VAL A 243 -4.68 -13.18 -1.71
CA VAL A 243 -5.95 -13.90 -1.84
C VAL A 243 -7.08 -12.87 -1.94
N LYS A 244 -7.54 -12.62 -3.18
CA LYS A 244 -8.61 -11.65 -3.45
C LYS A 244 -9.99 -12.25 -3.18
N VAL A 245 -10.78 -11.58 -2.34
CA VAL A 245 -12.15 -11.94 -1.98
C VAL A 245 -13.11 -11.04 -2.75
N PRO A 246 -14.12 -11.59 -3.46
CA PRO A 246 -15.06 -10.77 -4.20
C PRO A 246 -15.95 -9.94 -3.25
N VAL A 247 -16.35 -8.76 -3.72
CA VAL A 247 -17.34 -7.92 -3.04
C VAL A 247 -18.77 -8.32 -3.42
N ASN A 248 -19.73 -7.94 -2.58
CA ASN A 248 -21.14 -8.04 -2.92
C ASN A 248 -21.47 -7.05 -4.06
N PRO A 249 -22.15 -7.47 -5.14
CA PRO A 249 -22.40 -6.62 -6.31
C PRO A 249 -23.41 -5.49 -6.06
N GLN A 250 -24.19 -5.54 -4.97
CA GLN A 250 -25.15 -4.50 -4.60
C GLN A 250 -24.55 -3.50 -3.62
N THR A 251 -23.85 -3.97 -2.59
CA THR A 251 -23.28 -3.08 -1.56
C THR A 251 -21.85 -2.66 -1.83
N TYR A 252 -21.16 -3.34 -2.75
CA TYR A 252 -19.73 -3.19 -3.03
C TYR A 252 -18.80 -3.38 -1.82
N LYS A 253 -19.32 -3.94 -0.71
CA LYS A 253 -18.55 -4.32 0.48
C LYS A 253 -18.04 -5.75 0.35
N VAL A 254 -16.94 -6.06 1.03
CA VAL A 254 -16.39 -7.42 1.05
C VAL A 254 -17.38 -8.46 1.57
N ASP A 255 -17.43 -9.63 0.93
CA ASP A 255 -18.20 -10.77 1.43
C ASP A 255 -17.46 -11.42 2.62
N LEU A 256 -17.94 -11.14 3.83
CA LEU A 256 -17.34 -11.62 5.08
C LEU A 256 -17.31 -13.16 5.19
N LYS A 257 -18.29 -13.86 4.62
CA LYS A 257 -18.29 -15.33 4.61
C LYS A 257 -17.15 -15.86 3.74
N LYS A 258 -16.98 -15.27 2.55
CA LYS A 258 -15.87 -15.64 1.66
C LYS A 258 -14.51 -15.21 2.20
N MET A 259 -14.43 -14.07 2.89
CA MET A 259 -13.21 -13.65 3.58
C MET A 259 -12.82 -14.66 4.65
N ARG A 260 -13.75 -15.08 5.51
CA ARG A 260 -13.50 -16.13 6.50
C ARG A 260 -13.05 -17.44 5.85
N SER A 261 -13.70 -17.86 4.77
CA SER A 261 -13.32 -19.10 4.05
C SER A 261 -11.98 -19.03 3.33
N ALA A 262 -11.45 -17.83 3.08
CA ALA A 262 -10.15 -17.62 2.45
C ALA A 262 -8.97 -17.66 3.43
N ILE A 263 -9.24 -17.67 4.74
CA ILE A 263 -8.21 -17.73 5.78
C ILE A 263 -7.52 -19.09 5.78
N SER A 264 -6.20 -19.07 5.94
CA SER A 264 -5.37 -20.24 6.13
C SER A 264 -4.41 -20.02 7.31
N SER A 265 -3.69 -21.07 7.72
CA SER A 265 -2.62 -20.96 8.72
C SER A 265 -1.44 -20.07 8.29
N ARG A 266 -1.46 -19.58 7.05
CA ARG A 266 -0.44 -18.70 6.47
C ARG A 266 -0.89 -17.26 6.34
N THR A 267 -2.15 -16.97 6.67
CA THR A 267 -2.69 -15.63 6.54
C THR A 267 -2.00 -14.69 7.52
N CYS A 268 -1.24 -13.72 7.00
CA CYS A 268 -0.48 -12.77 7.81
C CYS A 268 -1.24 -11.49 8.10
N MET A 269 -2.26 -11.15 7.31
CA MET A 269 -3.12 -9.99 7.53
C MET A 269 -4.48 -10.11 6.82
N LEU A 270 -5.49 -9.44 7.38
CA LEU A 270 -6.76 -9.13 6.72
C LEU A 270 -6.80 -7.65 6.36
N VAL A 271 -7.52 -7.28 5.31
CA VAL A 271 -7.66 -5.89 4.85
C VAL A 271 -9.13 -5.51 4.76
N GLY A 272 -9.45 -4.30 5.20
CA GLY A 272 -10.71 -3.60 4.90
C GLY A 272 -10.42 -2.17 4.45
N SER A 273 -11.26 -1.60 3.61
CA SER A 273 -11.09 -0.22 3.10
C SER A 273 -12.09 0.74 3.72
N ALA A 274 -11.65 1.94 4.08
CA ALA A 274 -12.47 2.98 4.70
C ALA A 274 -12.26 4.34 4.01
N PRO A 275 -12.90 4.58 2.84
CA PRO A 275 -13.57 3.63 1.95
C PRO A 275 -12.62 3.04 0.90
N ASN A 276 -13.13 2.13 0.05
CA ASN A 276 -12.41 1.71 -1.15
C ASN A 276 -12.43 2.80 -2.24
N PHE A 277 -11.36 2.86 -3.03
CA PHE A 277 -11.22 3.83 -4.12
C PHE A 277 -12.24 3.65 -5.27
N PRO A 278 -12.57 2.43 -5.74
CA PRO A 278 -13.44 2.25 -6.91
C PRO A 278 -14.89 2.74 -6.72
N TYR A 279 -15.49 2.49 -5.56
CA TYR A 279 -16.91 2.73 -5.32
C TYR A 279 -17.20 3.69 -4.17
N GLY A 280 -16.18 4.09 -3.38
CA GLY A 280 -16.37 4.96 -2.23
C GLY A 280 -17.13 4.31 -1.06
N THR A 281 -17.28 2.98 -1.05
CA THR A 281 -17.96 2.26 0.04
C THR A 281 -17.00 1.85 1.15
N VAL A 282 -17.46 1.95 2.41
CA VAL A 282 -16.72 1.49 3.59
C VAL A 282 -17.04 0.02 3.86
N ASP A 283 -16.00 -0.82 3.94
CA ASP A 283 -16.14 -2.20 4.35
C ASP A 283 -16.60 -2.30 5.82
N ASP A 284 -17.21 -3.42 6.20
CA ASP A 284 -17.60 -3.66 7.60
C ASP A 284 -16.36 -3.99 8.45
N ILE A 285 -15.65 -2.94 8.87
CA ILE A 285 -14.40 -3.06 9.60
C ILE A 285 -14.62 -3.74 10.96
N ALA A 286 -15.75 -3.47 11.63
CA ALA A 286 -16.09 -4.12 12.89
C ALA A 286 -16.14 -5.64 12.72
N ALA A 287 -16.87 -6.14 11.71
CA ALA A 287 -16.95 -7.56 11.45
C ALA A 287 -15.62 -8.18 10.96
N ILE A 288 -14.81 -7.45 10.19
CA ILE A 288 -13.45 -7.89 9.84
C ILE A 288 -12.57 -7.99 11.09
N GLY A 289 -12.70 -7.03 12.01
CA GLY A 289 -12.06 -7.00 13.32
C GLY A 289 -12.36 -8.26 14.14
N GLU A 290 -13.63 -8.64 14.24
CA GLU A 290 -14.05 -9.87 14.92
C GLU A 290 -13.42 -11.13 14.31
N ILE A 291 -13.32 -11.19 12.98
CA ILE A 291 -12.61 -12.28 12.28
C ILE A 291 -11.12 -12.25 12.67
N GLY A 292 -10.48 -11.08 12.64
CA GLY A 292 -9.08 -10.90 13.03
C GLY A 292 -8.81 -11.39 14.45
N VAL A 293 -9.63 -11.00 15.41
CA VAL A 293 -9.54 -11.45 16.81
C VAL A 293 -9.71 -12.97 16.91
N LYS A 294 -10.74 -13.53 16.25
CA LYS A 294 -11.04 -14.97 16.30
C LYS A 294 -9.89 -15.85 15.81
N TYR A 295 -9.14 -15.39 14.81
CA TYR A 295 -8.07 -16.17 14.18
C TYR A 295 -6.66 -15.70 14.54
N ASP A 296 -6.51 -14.69 15.43
CA ASP A 296 -5.22 -14.04 15.75
C ASP A 296 -4.47 -13.53 14.51
N ILE A 297 -5.22 -12.87 13.62
CA ILE A 297 -4.71 -12.27 12.38
C ILE A 297 -4.89 -10.76 12.47
N PRO A 298 -3.82 -9.96 12.28
CA PRO A 298 -3.92 -8.51 12.33
C PRO A 298 -4.79 -7.98 11.19
N VAL A 299 -5.68 -7.03 11.51
CA VAL A 299 -6.47 -6.30 10.52
C VAL A 299 -5.78 -4.99 10.18
N HIS A 300 -5.61 -4.73 8.90
CA HIS A 300 -5.19 -3.44 8.38
C HIS A 300 -6.39 -2.71 7.75
N VAL A 301 -6.61 -1.47 8.17
CA VAL A 301 -7.64 -0.60 7.60
C VAL A 301 -6.97 0.39 6.64
N ASP A 302 -7.29 0.26 5.36
CA ASP A 302 -6.90 1.24 4.35
C ASP A 302 -7.84 2.43 4.42
N ALA A 303 -7.49 3.42 5.23
CA ALA A 303 -8.16 4.71 5.32
C ALA A 303 -7.37 5.80 4.59
N CYS A 304 -6.55 5.43 3.59
CA CYS A 304 -5.75 6.40 2.84
C CYS A 304 -6.65 7.47 2.22
N LEU A 305 -7.81 7.07 1.69
CA LEU A 305 -8.80 8.02 1.19
C LEU A 305 -9.64 8.62 2.32
N GLY A 306 -10.24 7.83 3.22
CA GLY A 306 -11.28 8.33 4.11
C GLY A 306 -10.82 8.81 5.48
N GLY A 307 -9.58 8.59 5.91
CA GLY A 307 -9.18 8.79 7.30
C GLY A 307 -9.47 10.20 7.83
N PHE A 308 -9.01 11.22 7.11
CA PHE A 308 -9.26 12.63 7.47
C PHE A 308 -10.68 13.12 7.19
N LEU A 309 -11.55 12.29 6.61
CA LEU A 309 -12.95 12.62 6.39
C LEU A 309 -13.82 11.93 7.44
N LEU A 310 -13.71 10.61 7.54
CA LEU A 310 -14.49 9.77 8.46
C LEU A 310 -14.22 10.09 9.94
N SER A 311 -13.04 10.61 10.29
CA SER A 311 -12.75 11.04 11.67
C SER A 311 -13.55 12.27 12.11
N PHE A 312 -14.11 13.04 11.17
CA PHE A 312 -14.90 14.24 11.47
C PHE A 312 -16.39 14.10 11.10
N LEU A 313 -16.78 12.93 10.59
CA LEU A 313 -18.17 12.62 10.28
C LEU A 313 -18.79 11.77 11.40
N GLU A 314 -20.04 12.06 11.72
CA GLU A 314 -20.86 11.16 12.52
C GLU A 314 -21.22 9.93 11.68
N THR A 315 -20.78 8.75 12.15
CA THR A 315 -21.02 7.46 11.50
C THR A 315 -21.65 6.51 12.49
N ASP A 316 -22.53 5.63 11.99
CA ASP A 316 -23.20 4.58 12.76
C ASP A 316 -22.33 3.30 12.90
N TYR A 317 -21.14 3.30 12.30
CA TYR A 317 -20.19 2.20 12.34
C TYR A 317 -18.81 2.64 12.83
N GLN A 318 -18.06 1.67 13.36
CA GLN A 318 -16.68 1.86 13.80
C GLN A 318 -15.72 1.37 12.71
N TRP A 319 -14.66 2.13 12.43
CA TRP A 319 -13.69 1.82 11.36
C TRP A 319 -12.22 1.93 11.79
N ASP A 320 -11.94 2.47 12.98
CA ASP A 320 -10.60 2.82 13.43
C ASP A 320 -10.11 1.94 14.60
N PHE A 321 -9.16 2.42 15.42
CA PHE A 321 -8.59 1.65 16.53
C PHE A 321 -9.58 1.31 17.66
N ARG A 322 -10.80 1.85 17.64
CA ARG A 322 -11.90 1.41 18.52
C ARG A 322 -12.36 -0.02 18.21
N VAL A 323 -12.15 -0.50 16.99
CA VAL A 323 -12.51 -1.86 16.59
C VAL A 323 -11.46 -2.87 17.09
N PRO A 324 -11.85 -3.86 17.91
CA PRO A 324 -10.96 -4.95 18.30
C PRO A 324 -10.43 -5.70 17.07
N GLY A 325 -9.13 -5.98 17.05
CA GLY A 325 -8.45 -6.66 15.92
C GLY A 325 -7.81 -5.72 14.90
N VAL A 326 -8.18 -4.44 14.87
CA VAL A 326 -7.48 -3.43 14.07
C VAL A 326 -6.07 -3.24 14.63
N ALA A 327 -5.10 -3.71 13.87
CA ALA A 327 -3.68 -3.69 14.22
C ALA A 327 -2.93 -2.52 13.57
N SER A 328 -3.45 -2.00 12.46
CA SER A 328 -2.83 -0.90 11.72
C SER A 328 -3.81 -0.15 10.83
N ILE A 329 -3.54 1.13 10.58
CA ILE A 329 -4.35 2.02 9.73
C ILE A 329 -3.40 2.83 8.84
N SER A 330 -3.68 2.96 7.55
CA SER A 330 -3.03 3.95 6.69
C SER A 330 -3.97 5.14 6.45
N ALA A 331 -3.45 6.37 6.47
CA ALA A 331 -4.25 7.58 6.22
C ALA A 331 -3.41 8.63 5.47
N ASP A 332 -3.92 9.15 4.35
CA ASP A 332 -3.16 10.11 3.55
C ASP A 332 -3.43 11.54 4.00
N THR A 333 -2.40 12.15 4.58
CA THR A 333 -2.39 13.58 4.89
C THR A 333 -2.52 14.41 3.60
N HIS A 334 -1.91 13.98 2.49
CA HIS A 334 -1.94 14.72 1.21
C HIS A 334 -3.26 14.58 0.38
N LYS A 335 -4.29 13.98 0.98
CA LYS A 335 -5.67 13.91 0.45
C LYS A 335 -6.56 14.82 1.28
N TYR A 336 -7.54 14.29 2.00
CA TYR A 336 -8.42 15.10 2.86
C TYR A 336 -7.74 15.61 4.14
N GLY A 337 -6.48 15.25 4.40
CA GLY A 337 -5.65 15.99 5.36
C GLY A 337 -5.19 17.36 4.83
N LEU A 338 -5.43 17.65 3.55
CA LEU A 338 -5.18 18.93 2.86
C LEU A 338 -3.72 19.38 2.86
N THR A 339 -2.78 18.43 3.05
CA THR A 339 -1.36 18.74 3.05
C THR A 339 -0.77 18.71 1.63
N PRO A 340 0.36 19.40 1.39
CA PRO A 340 1.09 19.27 0.13
C PRO A 340 1.45 17.81 -0.19
N LYS A 341 1.57 17.51 -1.49
CA LYS A 341 1.87 16.16 -1.99
C LYS A 341 3.17 15.61 -1.39
N GLY A 342 3.21 14.27 -1.27
CA GLY A 342 4.36 13.55 -0.72
C GLY A 342 4.34 13.28 0.79
N SER A 343 3.15 13.22 1.42
CA SER A 343 2.98 12.82 2.82
C SER A 343 1.78 11.89 3.05
N SER A 344 1.94 10.93 3.97
CA SER A 344 0.91 10.02 4.50
C SER A 344 1.39 9.47 5.85
N VAL A 345 0.54 8.73 6.56
CA VAL A 345 0.90 8.00 7.77
C VAL A 345 0.52 6.52 7.68
N VAL A 346 1.35 5.68 8.30
CA VAL A 346 0.98 4.31 8.71
C VAL A 346 1.04 4.24 10.23
N LEU A 347 -0.08 3.89 10.82
CA LEU A 347 -0.29 3.81 12.26
C LEU A 347 -0.45 2.34 12.66
N TYR A 348 -0.04 2.01 13.87
CA TYR A 348 -0.11 0.69 14.46
C TYR A 348 -0.71 0.78 15.85
N LYS A 349 -1.45 -0.26 16.23
CA LYS A 349 -2.08 -0.36 17.56
C LYS A 349 -1.05 -0.28 18.68
N ASN A 350 0.14 -0.85 18.48
CA ASN A 350 1.27 -0.72 19.40
C ASN A 350 2.61 -1.03 18.74
N ALA A 351 3.70 -0.80 19.49
CA ALA A 351 5.08 -0.96 19.03
C ALA A 351 5.41 -2.39 18.57
N SER A 352 4.71 -3.41 19.09
CA SER A 352 4.96 -4.80 18.72
C SER A 352 4.69 -5.07 17.24
N TYR A 353 3.75 -4.35 16.62
CA TYR A 353 3.52 -4.39 15.18
C TYR A 353 4.54 -3.53 14.43
N LEU A 354 4.73 -2.28 14.86
CA LEU A 354 5.62 -1.30 14.25
C LEU A 354 7.06 -1.82 14.10
N HIS A 355 7.61 -2.47 15.12
CA HIS A 355 8.98 -2.99 15.11
C HIS A 355 9.25 -4.03 14.01
N ASN A 356 8.21 -4.59 13.38
CA ASN A 356 8.40 -5.52 12.25
C ASN A 356 8.61 -4.83 10.91
N GLN A 357 8.38 -3.52 10.79
CA GLN A 357 8.65 -2.76 9.57
C GLN A 357 10.08 -2.23 9.50
N TYR A 358 10.74 -2.07 10.66
CA TYR A 358 12.07 -1.47 10.75
C TYR A 358 13.12 -2.34 10.05
N PHE A 359 14.08 -1.66 9.44
CA PHE A 359 15.31 -2.25 8.96
C PHE A 359 16.45 -1.86 9.90
N CYS A 360 17.32 -2.81 10.22
CA CYS A 360 18.52 -2.60 11.02
C CYS A 360 19.65 -3.48 10.48
N ASP A 361 20.78 -2.87 10.16
CA ASP A 361 22.02 -3.53 9.80
C ASP A 361 23.13 -3.10 10.77
N PRO A 362 23.43 -3.93 11.78
CA PRO A 362 24.48 -3.64 12.76
C PRO A 362 25.90 -3.87 12.22
N ASP A 363 26.04 -4.60 11.12
CA ASP A 363 27.33 -5.07 10.58
C ASP A 363 27.81 -4.26 9.36
N TRP A 364 27.03 -3.26 8.93
CA TRP A 364 27.38 -2.41 7.82
C TRP A 364 28.65 -1.58 8.11
N GLN A 365 29.58 -1.55 7.15
CA GLN A 365 30.89 -0.88 7.30
C GLN A 365 30.79 0.64 7.51
N GLY A 366 29.65 1.26 7.16
CA GLY A 366 29.39 2.69 7.42
C GLY A 366 28.92 3.00 8.85
N GLY A 367 28.84 2.00 9.72
CA GLY A 367 28.28 2.07 11.07
C GLY A 367 26.87 1.47 11.14
N ILE A 368 26.33 1.34 12.35
CA ILE A 368 24.98 0.79 12.56
C ILE A 368 23.96 1.61 11.77
N TYR A 369 23.25 0.96 10.84
CA TYR A 369 22.23 1.59 10.01
C TYR A 369 20.85 1.14 10.44
N ALA A 370 19.94 2.08 10.69
CA ALA A 370 18.54 1.78 10.99
C ALA A 370 17.61 2.76 10.28
N SER A 371 16.54 2.24 9.70
CA SER A 371 15.48 3.05 9.07
C SER A 371 14.09 2.60 9.54
N SER A 372 13.22 3.59 9.76
CA SER A 372 11.85 3.35 10.17
C SER A 372 10.89 3.12 9.00
N THR A 373 11.29 3.49 7.78
CA THR A 373 10.60 3.25 6.50
C THR A 373 11.55 2.59 5.48
N LEU A 374 11.10 2.37 4.24
CA LEU A 374 11.94 1.78 3.18
C LEU A 374 13.03 2.75 2.72
N GLU A 375 12.80 4.05 2.83
CA GLU A 375 13.74 5.10 2.43
C GLU A 375 14.80 5.37 3.51
N GLY A 376 16.03 5.67 3.07
CA GLY A 376 17.07 6.22 3.93
C GLY A 376 16.92 7.73 4.09
N SER A 377 17.55 8.50 3.19
CA SER A 377 17.34 9.95 3.13
C SER A 377 15.91 10.26 2.70
N ARG A 378 15.26 11.20 3.41
CA ARG A 378 13.90 11.67 3.11
C ARG A 378 13.85 13.19 3.07
N ALA A 379 12.85 13.75 2.39
CA ALA A 379 12.62 15.19 2.35
C ALA A 379 11.90 15.65 3.63
N GLY A 380 12.64 16.20 4.60
CA GLY A 380 12.07 16.69 5.86
C GLY A 380 11.12 17.88 5.69
N VAL A 381 11.20 18.58 4.56
CA VAL A 381 10.25 19.64 4.19
C VAL A 381 8.80 19.11 4.07
N ASN A 382 8.60 17.88 3.60
CA ASN A 382 7.26 17.29 3.51
C ASN A 382 6.65 17.03 4.89
N ILE A 383 7.49 16.66 5.86
CA ILE A 383 7.08 16.49 7.26
C ILE A 383 6.67 17.85 7.84
N ALA A 384 7.50 18.87 7.62
CA ALA A 384 7.24 20.22 8.14
C ALA A 384 5.98 20.86 7.53
N LEU A 385 5.77 20.70 6.23
CA LEU A 385 4.56 21.18 5.54
C LEU A 385 3.30 20.42 5.99
N CYS A 386 3.40 19.10 6.17
CA CYS A 386 2.31 18.32 6.74
C CYS A 386 1.96 18.81 8.15
N TRP A 387 2.95 18.99 9.01
CA TRP A 387 2.76 19.50 10.37
C TRP A 387 2.10 20.88 10.37
N ALA A 388 2.59 21.80 9.53
CA ALA A 388 2.04 23.14 9.42
C ALA A 388 0.59 23.13 8.92
N SER A 389 0.30 22.31 7.91
CA SER A 389 -1.05 22.15 7.35
C SER A 389 -2.05 21.64 8.39
N LEU A 390 -1.73 20.57 9.11
CA LEU A 390 -2.63 20.02 10.15
C LEU A 390 -2.96 21.06 11.23
N LEU A 391 -1.97 21.85 11.64
CA LEU A 391 -2.15 22.89 12.65
C LEU A 391 -2.88 24.13 12.12
N PHE A 392 -2.64 24.51 10.86
CA PHE A 392 -3.31 25.63 10.22
C PHE A 392 -4.80 25.33 10.03
N GLN A 393 -5.13 24.13 9.58
CA GLN A 393 -6.51 23.71 9.39
C GLN A 393 -7.22 23.57 10.75
N GLY A 394 -6.65 22.79 11.67
CA GLY A 394 -7.31 22.49 12.94
C GLY A 394 -8.61 21.69 12.76
N GLN A 395 -9.20 21.23 13.88
CA GLN A 395 -10.36 20.34 13.82
C GLN A 395 -11.62 21.00 13.26
N ASP A 396 -11.80 22.30 13.49
CA ASP A 396 -13.03 23.01 13.09
C ASP A 396 -13.14 23.11 11.57
N ASN A 397 -12.04 23.41 10.88
CA ASN A 397 -12.04 23.42 9.42
C ASN A 397 -12.24 22.02 8.85
N TYR A 398 -11.57 20.99 9.39
CA TYR A 398 -11.79 19.62 8.91
C TYR A 398 -13.25 19.17 9.06
N ARG A 399 -13.90 19.50 10.18
CA ARG A 399 -15.32 19.21 10.40
C ARG A 399 -16.20 19.92 9.36
N ARG A 400 -16.00 21.22 9.18
CA ARG A 400 -16.72 22.01 8.17
C ARG A 400 -16.53 21.43 6.76
N TYR A 401 -15.30 21.14 6.35
CA TYR A 401 -15.03 20.56 5.04
C TYR A 401 -15.66 19.19 4.86
N ALA A 402 -15.63 18.35 5.90
CA ALA A 402 -16.26 17.03 5.85
C ALA A 402 -17.78 17.15 5.63
N GLU A 403 -18.43 18.05 6.35
CA GLU A 403 -19.86 18.37 6.19
C GLU A 403 -20.17 18.90 4.78
N ASP A 404 -19.38 19.85 4.27
CA ASP A 404 -19.53 20.44 2.93
C ASP A 404 -19.38 19.39 1.82
N ILE A 405 -18.38 18.50 1.94
CA ILE A 405 -18.14 17.40 1.00
C ILE A 405 -19.33 16.44 0.99
N VAL A 406 -19.83 16.05 2.17
CA VAL A 406 -20.98 15.14 2.28
C VAL A 406 -22.26 15.80 1.76
N ALA A 407 -22.51 17.07 2.09
CA ALA A 407 -23.66 17.82 1.59
C ALA A 407 -23.63 17.94 0.06
N THR A 408 -22.48 18.26 -0.50
CA THR A 408 -22.28 18.33 -1.96
C THR A 408 -22.50 16.95 -2.61
N THR A 409 -21.97 15.89 -1.99
CA THR A 409 -22.16 14.51 -2.47
C THR A 409 -23.63 14.12 -2.49
N LYS A 410 -24.40 14.45 -1.43
CA LYS A 410 -25.85 14.21 -1.36
C LYS A 410 -26.59 14.94 -2.48
N LYS A 411 -26.27 16.22 -2.69
CA LYS A 411 -26.85 17.04 -3.77
C LYS A 411 -26.56 16.47 -5.16
N ILE A 412 -25.34 16.03 -5.41
CA ILE A 412 -24.96 15.39 -6.68
C ILE A 412 -25.76 14.10 -6.86
N ARG A 413 -25.83 13.25 -5.83
CA ARG A 413 -26.56 11.98 -5.85
C ARG A 413 -28.06 12.17 -6.15
N GLU A 414 -28.69 13.13 -5.48
CA GLU A 414 -30.10 13.50 -5.71
C GLU A 414 -30.31 14.01 -7.14
N GLY A 415 -29.39 14.82 -7.66
CA GLY A 415 -29.44 15.32 -9.04
C GLY A 415 -29.35 14.24 -10.12
N TYR A 416 -28.70 13.11 -9.84
CA TYR A 416 -28.67 11.95 -10.75
C TYR A 416 -29.88 11.01 -10.59
N GLY A 417 -30.83 11.32 -9.70
CA GLY A 417 -31.97 10.44 -9.42
C GLY A 417 -31.57 9.10 -8.77
N ILE A 418 -30.35 9.02 -8.21
CA ILE A 418 -29.83 7.81 -7.57
C ILE A 418 -30.35 7.77 -6.12
N CYS A 419 -31.59 7.34 -5.95
CA CYS A 419 -32.11 6.85 -4.67
C CYS A 419 -31.60 5.42 -4.46
N ILE A 420 -30.40 5.26 -3.90
CA ILE A 420 -29.94 3.95 -3.41
C ILE A 420 -29.57 4.11 -1.93
N LEU A 421 -30.14 3.18 -1.14
CA LEU A 421 -30.16 3.07 0.32
C LEU A 421 -28.80 3.26 1.00
#